data_AF-A0A7S0ZQ89-F1
#
_entry.id   AF-A0A7S0ZQ89-F1
#
_cell.length_a   1.000
_cell.length_b   1.000
_cell.length_c   1.000
_cell.angle_alpha   90.00
_cell.angle_beta   90.00
_cell.angle_gamma   90.00
#
_symmetry.space_group_name_H-M   'P 1'
#
loop_
_entity.id
_entity.type
_entity.pdbx_description
1 polymer ?
#
loop_
_entity_poly.entity_id
_entity_poly.type
_entity_poly.pdbx_seq_one_letter_code
_entity_poly.pdbx_strand_id
1 'polypeptide(L)'
;AVPAMKESGRFKVKVQPVSSFIKLWTTEGTLFDKPFSVWQPSVQETRGFFSSRVSKYIFVGFFVHVGFGKPEHLCSMLEVTDEYESNGGLFVRKSPEILHRFVEVVFPRPVSYRKLWEQRGAKATL
;
A
#
# COMPACT_ATOMS: atom_id res chain seq x y z
N ALA A 1 -33.13 2.11 -23.59
CA ALA A 1 -32.85 3.03 -22.48
C ALA A 1 -31.55 2.59 -21.82
N VAL A 2 -30.53 3.45 -21.79
CA VAL A 2 -29.27 3.16 -21.07
C VAL A 2 -29.58 3.18 -19.57
N PRO A 3 -29.22 2.15 -18.78
CA PRO A 3 -29.47 2.17 -17.35
C PRO A 3 -28.70 3.34 -16.74
N ALA A 4 -29.41 4.19 -15.98
CA ALA A 4 -28.79 5.27 -15.23
C ALA A 4 -27.71 4.64 -14.33
N MET A 5 -26.45 5.02 -14.52
CA MET A 5 -25.37 4.64 -13.62
C MET A 5 -25.73 5.17 -12.24
N LYS A 6 -25.99 4.25 -11.31
CA LYS A 6 -26.17 4.51 -9.89
C LYS A 6 -25.04 5.42 -9.43
N GLU A 7 -25.35 6.54 -8.77
CA GLU A 7 -24.34 7.47 -8.26
C GLU A 7 -23.33 6.68 -7.44
N SER A 8 -22.14 6.44 -8.00
CA SER A 8 -21.01 5.97 -7.21
C SER A 8 -20.74 7.12 -6.24
N GLY A 9 -20.84 6.87 -4.93
CA GLY A 9 -20.57 7.89 -3.93
C GLY A 9 -19.21 8.57 -4.16
N ARG A 10 -18.98 9.69 -3.48
CA ARG A 10 -17.79 10.56 -3.61
C ARG A 10 -16.43 9.83 -3.74
N PHE A 11 -16.28 8.66 -3.11
CA PHE A 11 -15.04 7.89 -3.13
C PHE A 11 -15.16 6.62 -3.98
N LYS A 12 -14.15 6.40 -4.83
CA LYS A 12 -14.01 5.21 -5.65
C LYS A 12 -12.85 4.36 -5.16
N VAL A 13 -13.10 3.08 -4.94
CA VAL A 13 -12.07 2.10 -4.56
C VAL A 13 -11.75 1.22 -5.77
N LYS A 14 -10.46 1.06 -6.08
CA LYS A 14 -9.97 0.18 -7.15
C LYS A 14 -8.87 -0.72 -6.62
N VAL A 15 -8.79 -1.93 -7.15
CA VAL A 15 -7.65 -2.82 -6.95
C VAL A 15 -6.60 -2.48 -8.00
N GLN A 16 -5.38 -2.19 -7.57
CA GLN A 16 -4.25 -1.85 -8.44
C GLN A 16 -3.07 -2.80 -8.18
N PRO A 17 -2.30 -3.19 -9.21
CA PRO A 17 -1.09 -3.96 -9.00
C PRO A 17 -0.02 -3.11 -8.28
N VAL A 18 0.74 -3.74 -7.39
CA VAL A 18 1.90 -3.14 -6.74
C VAL A 18 3.14 -3.40 -7.60
N SER A 19 3.84 -2.33 -7.96
CA SER A 19 5.06 -2.40 -8.78
C SER A 19 6.36 -2.29 -7.97
N SER A 20 6.29 -1.75 -6.75
CA SER A 20 7.47 -1.41 -5.95
C SER A 20 7.40 -2.02 -4.56
N PHE A 21 8.57 -2.44 -4.05
CA PHE A 21 8.69 -3.14 -2.78
C PHE A 21 9.98 -2.74 -2.07
N ILE A 22 9.94 -2.78 -0.74
CA ILE A 22 11.07 -2.59 0.15
C ILE A 22 11.33 -3.93 0.83
N LYS A 23 12.56 -4.46 0.73
CA LYS A 23 12.97 -5.67 1.46
C LYS A 23 13.09 -5.31 2.94
N LEU A 24 12.31 -5.94 3.80
CA LEU A 24 12.34 -5.69 5.25
C LEU A 24 13.27 -6.64 5.99
N TRP A 25 13.25 -7.92 5.61
CA TRP A 25 14.02 -8.96 6.27
C TRP A 25 14.30 -10.13 5.32
N THR A 26 15.37 -10.86 5.58
CA THR A 26 15.79 -12.03 4.79
C THR A 26 16.53 -13.03 5.68
N THR A 27 16.50 -14.31 5.31
CA THR A 27 17.34 -15.35 5.91
C THR A 27 18.78 -15.35 5.37
N GLU A 28 19.11 -14.46 4.43
CA GLU A 28 20.48 -14.29 3.92
C GLU A 28 21.46 -13.95 5.05
N GLY A 29 22.57 -14.69 5.14
CA GLY A 29 23.55 -14.54 6.22
C GLY A 29 23.13 -15.14 7.57
N THR A 30 22.02 -15.88 7.63
CA THR A 30 21.58 -16.62 8.83
C THR A 30 21.86 -18.12 8.70
N LEU A 31 21.67 -18.88 9.77
CA LEU A 31 21.80 -20.34 9.78
C LEU A 31 20.55 -21.08 9.27
N PHE A 32 19.61 -20.38 8.63
CA PHE A 32 18.41 -21.00 8.10
C PHE A 32 18.70 -21.70 6.77
N ASP A 33 18.35 -22.99 6.68
CA ASP A 33 18.57 -23.80 5.47
C ASP A 33 17.76 -23.34 4.25
N LYS A 34 16.61 -22.69 4.48
CA LYS A 34 15.69 -22.28 3.41
C LYS A 34 15.76 -20.77 3.17
N PRO A 35 15.97 -20.33 1.91
CA PRO A 35 15.99 -18.91 1.59
C PRO A 35 14.57 -18.34 1.68
N PHE A 36 14.43 -17.23 2.38
CA PHE A 36 13.14 -16.59 2.67
C PHE A 36 13.34 -15.09 2.83
N SER A 37 12.39 -14.30 2.34
CA SER A 37 12.40 -12.85 2.49
C SER A 37 11.02 -12.26 2.72
N VAL A 38 10.98 -11.15 3.46
CA VAL A 38 9.78 -10.37 3.77
C VAL A 38 9.90 -9.01 3.12
N TRP A 39 8.82 -8.57 2.48
CA TRP A 39 8.76 -7.37 1.67
C TRP A 39 7.57 -6.51 2.07
N GLN A 40 7.79 -5.21 2.16
CA GLN A 40 6.73 -4.22 2.27
C GLN A 40 6.42 -3.67 0.89
N PRO A 41 5.15 -3.65 0.47
CA PRO A 41 4.79 -2.95 -0.76
C PRO A 41 5.03 -1.44 -0.57
N SER A 42 5.47 -0.78 -1.63
CA SER A 42 5.67 0.66 -1.65
C SER A 42 5.09 1.25 -2.94
N VAL A 43 4.65 2.50 -2.87
CA VAL A 43 4.38 3.29 -4.06
C VAL A 43 5.59 4.19 -4.24
N GLN A 44 6.27 4.07 -5.38
CA GLN A 44 7.08 5.20 -5.84
C GLN A 44 6.08 6.29 -6.18
N GLU A 45 6.12 7.42 -5.47
CA GLU A 45 5.36 8.60 -5.86
C GLU A 45 5.94 9.15 -7.17
N THR A 46 5.66 8.50 -8.30
CA THR A 46 5.73 9.11 -9.62
C THR A 46 4.53 10.05 -9.74
N ARG A 47 4.48 11.05 -8.86
CA ARG A 47 3.66 12.23 -9.07
C ARG A 47 4.32 12.98 -10.21
N GLY A 48 3.98 12.60 -11.44
CA GLY A 48 4.15 13.50 -12.56
C GLY A 48 3.52 14.84 -12.19
N PHE A 49 4.19 15.94 -12.50
CA PHE A 49 3.80 17.32 -12.21
C PHE A 49 2.35 17.67 -12.62
N PHE A 50 1.71 16.81 -13.42
CA PHE A 50 0.36 16.93 -13.99
C PHE A 50 -0.71 16.02 -13.35
N SER A 51 -0.39 15.24 -12.32
CA SER A 51 -1.40 14.39 -11.66
C SER A 51 -2.30 15.22 -10.75
N SER A 52 -3.43 15.67 -11.28
CA SER A 52 -4.48 16.37 -10.52
C SER A 52 -5.41 15.40 -9.76
N ARG A 53 -5.12 14.10 -9.73
CA ARG A 53 -5.97 13.10 -9.08
C ARG A 53 -5.70 13.05 -7.57
N VAL A 54 -6.76 13.17 -6.77
CA VAL A 54 -6.66 13.03 -5.30
C VAL A 54 -6.90 11.56 -4.95
N SER A 55 -5.81 10.83 -4.74
CA SER A 55 -5.86 9.40 -4.38
C SER A 55 -4.97 9.04 -3.19
N LYS A 56 -5.29 7.92 -2.55
CA LYS A 56 -4.53 7.34 -1.44
C LYS A 56 -4.47 5.83 -1.62
N TYR A 57 -3.27 5.28 -1.42
CA TYR A 57 -3.01 3.85 -1.56
C TYR A 57 -3.05 3.17 -0.19
N ILE A 58 -3.75 2.04 -0.12
CA ILE A 58 -3.89 1.21 1.07
C ILE A 58 -3.27 -0.16 0.77
N PHE A 59 -2.33 -0.54 1.61
CA PHE A 59 -1.65 -1.82 1.54
C PHE A 59 -2.19 -2.75 2.62
N VAL A 60 -2.56 -3.96 2.21
CA VAL A 60 -3.08 -4.99 3.12
C VAL A 60 -1.95 -5.96 3.45
N GLY A 61 -1.03 -5.51 4.33
CA GLY A 61 0.01 -6.35 4.91
C GLY A 61 1.35 -6.39 4.17
N PHE A 62 2.13 -7.41 4.52
CA PHE A 62 3.48 -7.67 4.00
C PHE A 62 3.46 -8.90 3.10
N PHE A 63 4.44 -8.98 2.20
CA PHE A 63 4.59 -10.09 1.29
C PHE A 63 5.78 -10.95 1.69
N VAL A 64 5.60 -12.26 1.57
CA VAL A 64 6.66 -13.25 1.82
C VAL A 64 7.04 -13.89 0.50
N HIS A 65 8.33 -14.16 0.32
CA HIS A 65 8.84 -14.81 -0.88
C HIS A 65 9.84 -15.90 -0.50
N VAL A 66 9.73 -17.06 -1.15
CA VAL A 66 10.70 -18.15 -1.02
C VAL A 66 11.87 -17.81 -1.94
N GLY A 67 13.03 -17.51 -1.36
CA GLY A 67 14.14 -16.90 -2.08
C GLY A 67 14.39 -15.44 -1.67
N PHE A 68 15.38 -14.83 -2.30
CA PHE A 68 15.82 -13.44 -2.02
C PHE A 68 15.45 -12.43 -3.12
N GLY A 69 14.85 -12.93 -4.20
CA GLY A 69 14.32 -12.14 -5.30
C GLY A 69 13.13 -11.29 -4.88
N LYS A 70 12.91 -10.20 -5.62
CA LYS A 70 11.72 -9.34 -5.47
C LYS A 70 10.46 -10.17 -5.80
N PRO A 71 9.34 -9.99 -5.09
CA PRO A 71 8.09 -10.63 -5.46
C PRO A 71 7.65 -10.19 -6.87
N GLU A 72 7.46 -11.15 -7.77
CA GLU A 72 6.98 -10.92 -9.12
C GLU A 72 5.48 -11.30 -9.19
N HIS A 73 4.64 -10.36 -9.64
CA HIS A 73 3.30 -10.58 -10.22
C HIS A 73 2.05 -10.81 -9.35
N LEU A 74 2.07 -10.81 -8.00
CA LEU A 74 0.87 -11.22 -7.24
C LEU A 74 0.35 -10.25 -6.18
N CYS A 75 0.85 -9.02 -6.15
CA CYS A 75 0.52 -8.10 -5.08
C CYS A 75 -0.44 -7.03 -5.57
N SER A 76 -1.61 -6.94 -4.93
CA SER A 76 -2.57 -5.87 -5.17
C SER A 76 -2.64 -4.92 -3.98
N MET A 77 -2.84 -3.64 -4.28
CA MET A 77 -3.17 -2.59 -3.32
C MET A 77 -4.54 -2.00 -3.64
N LEU A 78 -5.17 -1.36 -2.65
CA LEU A 78 -6.38 -0.60 -2.88
C LEU A 78 -6.00 0.85 -3.15
N GLU A 79 -6.46 1.39 -4.27
CA GLU A 79 -6.43 2.81 -4.56
C GLU A 79 -7.80 3.40 -4.24
N VAL A 80 -7.84 4.34 -3.30
CA VAL A 80 -9.03 5.13 -2.98
C VAL A 80 -8.88 6.49 -3.63
N THR A 81 -9.85 6.90 -4.45
CA THR A 81 -9.87 8.20 -5.14
C THR A 81 -11.08 9.01 -4.68
N ASP A 82 -10.90 10.30 -4.43
CA ASP A 82 -12.01 11.25 -4.31
C ASP A 82 -12.39 11.72 -5.72
N GLU A 83 -13.49 11.22 -6.26
CA GLU A 83 -13.94 11.56 -7.62
C GLU A 83 -14.44 13.00 -7.70
N TYR A 84 -15.01 13.54 -6.61
CA TYR A 84 -15.53 14.91 -6.58
C TYR A 84 -14.39 15.94 -6.67
N GLU A 85 -13.37 15.79 -5.83
CA GLU A 85 -12.17 16.65 -5.86
C GLU A 85 -11.32 16.39 -7.12
N SER A 86 -11.28 15.15 -7.61
CA SER A 86 -10.55 14.81 -8.83
C SER A 86 -11.18 15.42 -10.08
N ASN A 87 -12.50 15.65 -10.10
CA ASN A 87 -13.22 16.27 -11.23
C ASN A 87 -13.26 17.81 -11.19
N GLY A 88 -12.84 18.45 -10.10
CA GLY A 88 -12.56 19.88 -10.08
C GLY A 88 -11.42 20.19 -11.05
N GLY A 89 -11.65 21.03 -12.05
CA GLY A 89 -10.72 21.30 -13.15
C GLY A 89 -9.29 21.70 -12.71
N LEU A 90 -8.38 21.78 -13.68
CA LEU A 90 -6.92 21.95 -13.45
C LEU A 90 -6.51 23.13 -12.55
N PHE A 91 -7.39 24.13 -12.39
CA PHE A 91 -7.15 25.38 -11.65
C PHE A 91 -7.80 25.43 -10.27
N VAL A 92 -8.51 24.39 -9.84
CA VAL A 92 -9.14 24.34 -8.51
C VAL A 92 -8.15 23.71 -7.53
N ARG A 93 -7.88 24.41 -6.42
CA ARG A 93 -7.06 23.89 -5.32
C ARG A 93 -7.77 22.69 -4.68
N LYS A 94 -7.24 21.50 -4.93
CA LYS A 94 -7.81 20.24 -4.43
C LYS A 94 -7.42 19.98 -2.98
N SER A 95 -8.39 19.56 -2.17
CA SER A 95 -8.21 19.25 -0.74
C SER A 95 -8.13 17.73 -0.50
N PRO A 96 -6.97 17.16 -0.11
CA PRO A 96 -6.88 15.74 0.25
C PRO A 96 -7.46 15.42 1.64
N GLU A 97 -7.87 16.41 2.43
CA GLU A 97 -8.25 16.27 3.85
C GLU A 97 -9.49 15.40 4.02
N ILE A 98 -10.47 15.52 3.12
CA ILE A 98 -11.70 14.74 3.18
C ILE A 98 -11.43 13.28 2.82
N LEU A 99 -10.58 13.03 1.80
CA LEU A 99 -10.09 11.69 1.51
C LEU A 99 -9.29 11.10 2.68
N HIS A 100 -8.49 11.93 3.35
CA HIS A 100 -7.71 11.51 4.51
C HIS A 100 -8.61 10.98 5.63
N ARG A 101 -9.61 11.78 6.02
CA ARG A 101 -10.58 11.42 7.06
C ARG A 101 -11.38 10.17 6.69
N PHE A 102 -11.83 10.08 5.44
CA PHE A 102 -12.53 8.88 4.94
C PHE A 102 -11.67 7.63 5.10
N VAL A 103 -10.40 7.69 4.67
CA VAL A 103 -9.48 6.57 4.78
C VAL A 103 -9.22 6.18 6.23
N GLU A 104 -9.06 7.15 7.13
CA GLU A 104 -8.83 6.87 8.56
C GLU A 104 -10.00 6.14 9.22
N VAL A 105 -11.24 6.46 8.81
CA VAL A 105 -12.45 5.83 9.35
C VAL A 105 -12.69 4.45 8.72
N VAL A 106 -12.54 4.32 7.41
CA VAL A 106 -12.91 3.10 6.67
C VAL A 106 -11.79 2.05 6.66
N PHE A 107 -10.53 2.49 6.63
CA PHE A 107 -9.34 1.63 6.63
C PHE A 107 -8.46 1.96 7.85
N PRO A 108 -8.96 1.71 9.08
CA PRO A 108 -8.24 2.06 10.29
C PRO A 108 -6.92 1.32 10.37
N ARG A 109 -5.89 2.02 10.86
CA ARG A 109 -4.59 1.40 11.11
C ARG A 109 -4.68 0.52 12.35
N PRO A 110 -4.04 -0.67 12.36
CA PRO A 110 -3.92 -1.45 13.57
C PRO A 110 -3.23 -0.64 14.67
N VAL A 111 -3.84 -0.59 15.86
CA VAL A 111 -3.29 0.13 17.03
C VAL A 111 -2.05 -0.58 17.58
N SER A 112 -2.05 -1.92 17.50
CA SER A 112 -0.95 -2.75 17.99
C SER A 112 -0.90 -4.06 17.22
N TYR A 113 0.29 -4.64 17.14
CA TYR A 113 0.50 -5.98 16.57
C TYR A 113 0.89 -6.95 17.68
N ARG A 114 0.32 -8.16 17.64
CA ARG A 114 0.77 -9.26 18.51
C ARG A 114 2.06 -9.84 17.93
N LYS A 115 3.11 -9.88 18.74
CA LYS A 115 4.37 -10.55 18.36
C LYS A 115 4.13 -12.05 18.22
N LEU A 116 4.32 -12.57 17.01
CA LEU A 116 4.23 -14.01 16.73
C LEU A 116 5.60 -14.69 16.76
N TRP A 117 6.65 -13.98 16.34
CA TRP A 117 7.99 -14.52 16.21
C TRP A 117 9.04 -13.41 16.28
N GLU A 118 10.27 -13.77 16.64
CA GLU A 118 11.46 -12.93 16.51
C GLU A 118 12.69 -13.79 16.23
N GLN A 119 13.65 -13.24 15.48
CA GLN A 119 15.00 -13.79 15.44
C GLN A 119 15.81 -13.21 16.59
N ARG A 120 16.22 -14.04 17.54
CA ARG A 120 17.20 -13.64 18.55
C ARG A 120 18.59 -13.92 18.00
N GLY A 121 19.38 -12.86 17.77
CA GLY A 121 20.83 -13.03 17.67
C GLY A 121 21.37 -13.50 19.02
N ALA A 122 22.44 -14.29 19.01
CA ALA A 122 23.29 -14.38 20.20
C ALA A 122 23.77 -12.95 20.48
N LYS A 123 23.47 -12.41 21.68
CA LYS A 123 24.12 -11.17 22.12
C LYS A 123 25.62 -11.38 21.91
N ALA A 124 26.27 -10.45 21.21
CA ALA A 124 27.70 -10.30 21.36
C ALA A 124 27.91 -9.93 22.84
N THR A 125 28.24 -10.93 23.65
CA THR A 125 28.83 -10.72 24.96
C THR A 125 30.22 -10.18 24.68
N LEU A 126 30.34 -8.86 24.61
CA LEU A 126 31.60 -8.15 24.82
C LEU A 126 31.61 -7.69 26.27
#